data_AF-A0A7G7MJW6-F1
#
_entry.id   AF-A0A7G7MJW6-F1
#
_cell.length_a   1.000
_cell.length_b   1.000
_cell.length_c   1.000
_cell.angle_alpha   90.00
_cell.angle_beta   90.00
_cell.angle_gamma   90.00
#
_symmetry.space_group_name_H-M   'P 1'
#
loop_
_entity.id
_entity.type
_entity.pdbx_description
1 polymer ?
#
loop_
_entity_poly.entity_id
_entity_poly.type
_entity_poly.pdbx_seq_one_letter_code
_entity_poly.pdbx_strand_id
1 'polypeptide(L)'
;MSALRRVSGVFAGGLVVLAVALGVAWVVSTRTGSPGPAGDFLAWHGVAAVAAVVAQVRADRARDGRGVGAALVVLLISAAVLAALWLA
;
A
#
# COMPACT_ATOMS: atom_id res chain seq x y z
N MET A 1 20.14 4.88 8.16
CA MET A 1 18.93 4.93 7.30
C MET A 1 18.42 6.36 7.28
N SER A 2 18.12 6.94 6.12
CA SER A 2 17.58 8.30 6.05
C SER A 2 16.17 8.37 6.65
N ALA A 3 15.77 9.54 7.16
CA ALA A 3 14.42 9.76 7.70
C ALA A 3 13.35 9.45 6.65
N LEU A 4 13.58 9.85 5.40
CA LEU A 4 12.67 9.58 4.27
C LEU A 4 12.40 8.09 4.06
N ARG A 5 13.43 7.22 4.16
CA ARG A 5 13.27 5.77 4.02
C ARG A 5 12.44 5.14 5.13
N ARG A 6 12.54 5.67 6.35
CA ARG A 6 11.72 5.21 7.49
C ARG A 6 10.27 5.59 7.27
N VAL A 7 10.01 6.83 6.89
CA VAL A 7 8.66 7.31 6.58
C VAL A 7 8.05 6.50 5.45
N SER A 8 8.74 6.35 4.30
CA SER A 8 8.23 5.54 3.19
C SER A 8 7.98 4.09 3.59
N GLY A 9 8.83 3.50 4.44
CA GLY A 9 8.61 2.16 4.99
C GLY A 9 7.31 2.03 5.80
N VAL A 10 6.97 3.04 6.60
CA VAL A 10 5.69 3.08 7.33
C VAL A 10 4.50 3.13 6.37
N PHE A 11 4.58 3.92 5.30
CA PHE A 11 3.53 3.97 4.27
C PHE A 11 3.37 2.64 3.53
N ALA A 12 4.46 2.00 3.13
CA ALA A 12 4.43 0.67 2.51
C ALA A 12 3.81 -0.38 3.46
N GLY A 13 4.23 -0.38 4.73
CA GLY A 13 3.64 -1.26 5.76
C GLY A 13 2.15 -0.99 5.98
N GLY A 14 1.76 0.29 6.04
CA GLY A 14 0.36 0.71 6.19
C GLY A 14 -0.52 0.23 5.04
N LEU A 15 -0.03 0.30 3.79
CA LEU A 15 -0.76 -0.23 2.63
C LEU A 15 -0.96 -1.75 2.69
N VAL A 16 0.04 -2.49 3.19
CA VAL A 16 -0.09 -3.94 3.42
C VAL A 16 -1.14 -4.23 4.49
N VAL A 17 -1.08 -3.53 5.62
CA VAL A 17 -2.07 -3.68 6.71
C VAL A 17 -3.48 -3.35 6.20
N LEU A 18 -3.63 -2.28 5.42
CA LEU A 18 -4.90 -1.92 4.80
C LEU A 18 -5.43 -3.03 3.88
N ALA A 19 -4.59 -3.56 2.99
CA ALA A 19 -5.00 -4.65 2.09
C ALA A 19 -5.43 -5.91 2.86
N VAL A 20 -4.71 -6.28 3.93
CA VAL A 20 -5.09 -7.40 4.80
C VAL A 20 -6.42 -7.12 5.51
N ALA A 21 -6.60 -5.93 6.07
CA ALA A 21 -7.83 -5.54 6.76
C ALA A 21 -9.05 -5.59 5.81
N LEU A 22 -8.89 -5.10 4.58
CA LEU A 22 -9.93 -5.20 3.54
C LEU A 22 -10.22 -6.65 3.17
N GLY A 23 -9.21 -7.50 3.08
CA GLY A 23 -9.38 -8.94 2.84
C GLY A 23 -10.17 -9.62 3.97
N VAL A 24 -9.86 -9.30 5.22
CA VAL A 24 -10.62 -9.79 6.38
C VAL A 24 -12.07 -9.29 6.33
N ALA A 25 -12.28 -8.00 6.06
CA ALA A 25 -13.62 -7.42 5.94
C ALA A 25 -14.43 -8.10 4.83
N TRP A 26 -13.80 -8.38 3.68
CA TRP A 26 -14.41 -9.12 2.58
C TRP A 26 -14.84 -10.54 2.99
N VAL A 27 -13.94 -11.30 3.63
CA VAL A 27 -14.25 -12.66 4.11
C VAL A 27 -15.37 -12.65 5.16
N VAL A 28 -15.37 -11.70 6.08
CA VAL A 28 -16.45 -11.59 7.07
C VAL A 28 -17.77 -11.28 6.38
N SER A 29 -17.79 -10.27 5.51
CA SER A 29 -19.02 -9.82 4.83
C SER A 29 -19.65 -10.89 3.95
N THR A 30 -18.84 -11.68 3.24
CA THR A 30 -19.33 -12.78 2.40
C THR A 30 -19.91 -13.92 3.23
N ARG A 31 -19.40 -14.16 4.44
CA ARG A 31 -19.90 -15.20 5.36
C ARG A 31 -21.17 -14.78 6.10
N THR A 32 -21.29 -13.50 6.44
CA THR A 32 -22.43 -12.96 7.20
C THR A 32 -23.55 -12.46 6.31
N GLY A 33 -23.31 -12.31 5.00
CA GLY A 33 -24.23 -11.64 4.08
C GLY A 33 -24.33 -10.13 4.33
N SER A 34 -23.42 -9.54 5.12
CA SER A 34 -23.40 -8.10 5.34
C SER A 34 -22.80 -7.36 4.14
N PRO A 35 -23.08 -6.06 3.98
CA PRO A 35 -22.36 -5.23 3.03
C PRO A 35 -20.85 -5.25 3.31
N GLY A 36 -20.04 -5.26 2.26
CA GLY A 36 -18.58 -5.34 2.36
C GLY A 36 -17.89 -4.78 1.12
N PRO A 37 -16.55 -4.70 1.14
CA PRO A 37 -15.78 -4.15 0.04
C PRO A 37 -15.99 -4.98 -1.23
N ALA A 38 -16.04 -4.30 -2.39
CA ALA A 38 -16.12 -4.98 -3.67
C ALA A 38 -14.80 -5.72 -4.01
N GLY A 39 -14.88 -6.78 -4.82
CA GLY A 39 -13.71 -7.62 -5.12
C GLY A 39 -12.64 -6.89 -5.94
N ASP A 40 -13.06 -6.04 -6.87
CA ASP A 40 -12.19 -5.15 -7.66
C ASP A 40 -11.50 -4.10 -6.79
N PHE A 41 -12.22 -3.51 -5.83
CA PHE A 41 -11.67 -2.61 -4.83
C PHE A 41 -10.55 -3.27 -4.02
N LEU A 42 -10.78 -4.49 -3.54
CA LEU A 42 -9.76 -5.28 -2.82
C LEU A 42 -8.54 -5.58 -3.71
N ALA A 43 -8.77 -5.96 -4.97
CA ALA A 43 -7.70 -6.29 -5.90
C ALA A 43 -6.76 -5.11 -6.14
N TRP A 44 -7.29 -3.91 -6.37
CA TRP A 44 -6.47 -2.71 -6.59
C TRP A 44 -5.66 -2.29 -5.36
N HIS A 45 -6.22 -2.43 -4.15
CA HIS A 45 -5.46 -2.22 -2.91
C HIS A 45 -4.33 -3.25 -2.74
N GLY A 46 -4.58 -4.50 -3.10
CA GLY A 46 -3.56 -5.55 -3.11
C GLY A 46 -2.41 -5.25 -4.07
N VAL A 47 -2.72 -4.84 -5.30
CA VAL A 47 -1.71 -4.43 -6.31
C VAL A 47 -0.89 -3.25 -5.79
N ALA A 48 -1.53 -2.24 -5.21
CA ALA A 48 -0.84 -1.07 -4.66
C ALA A 48 0.09 -1.43 -3.48
N ALA A 49 -0.34 -2.31 -2.58
CA ALA A 49 0.48 -2.79 -1.47
C ALA A 49 1.73 -3.53 -1.98
N VAL A 50 1.57 -4.44 -2.96
CA VAL A 50 2.71 -5.14 -3.59
C VAL A 50 3.67 -4.15 -4.25
N ALA A 51 3.14 -3.20 -5.02
CA ALA A 51 3.96 -2.19 -5.68
C ALA A 51 4.76 -1.34 -4.68
N ALA A 52 4.13 -0.91 -3.58
CA ALA A 52 4.77 -0.13 -2.53
C ALA A 52 5.88 -0.93 -1.82
N VAL A 53 5.65 -2.20 -1.49
CA VAL A 53 6.67 -3.08 -0.90
C VAL A 53 7.85 -3.26 -1.85
N VAL A 54 7.58 -3.53 -3.13
CA VAL A 54 8.63 -3.70 -4.15
C VAL A 54 9.46 -2.42 -4.30
N ALA A 55 8.82 -1.24 -4.32
CA ALA A 55 9.50 0.05 -4.36
C ALA A 55 10.35 0.29 -3.10
N GLN A 56 9.80 0.05 -1.91
CA GLN A 56 10.51 0.18 -0.64
C GLN A 56 11.72 -0.75 -0.55
N VAL A 57 11.57 -2.01 -0.96
CA VAL A 57 12.68 -2.99 -0.99
C VAL A 57 13.80 -2.53 -1.94
N ARG A 58 13.46 -1.92 -3.09
CA ARG A 58 14.48 -1.31 -3.98
C ARG A 58 15.13 -0.09 -3.34
N ALA A 59 14.36 0.75 -2.65
CA ALA A 59 14.89 1.90 -1.90
C ALA A 59 15.86 1.45 -0.81
N ASP A 60 15.57 0.33 -0.17
CA ASP A 60 16.36 -0.21 0.93
C ASP A 60 17.67 -0.86 0.50
N ARG A 61 17.70 -1.41 -0.72
CA ARG A 61 18.90 -1.99 -1.34
C ARG A 61 19.81 -0.97 -2.02
N ALA A 62 19.30 0.22 -2.36
CA ALA A 62 20.10 1.27 -2.96
C ALA A 62 21.08 1.88 -1.95
N ARG A 63 22.37 1.95 -2.31
CA ARG A 63 23.45 2.48 -1.44
C ARG A 63 23.65 4.01 -1.59
N ASP A 64 22.93 4.65 -2.52
CA ASP A 64 23.13 6.05 -2.95
C ASP A 64 21.80 6.70 -3.41
N GLY A 65 21.82 7.96 -3.89
CA GLY A 65 20.65 8.85 -4.14
C GLY A 65 19.44 8.27 -4.89
N ARG A 66 19.59 7.14 -5.57
CA ARG A 66 18.49 6.29 -6.08
C ARG A 66 17.51 5.84 -5.00
N GLY A 67 17.95 5.75 -3.74
CA GLY A 67 17.09 5.46 -2.58
C GLY A 67 16.06 6.56 -2.28
N VAL A 68 16.31 7.81 -2.68
CA VAL A 68 15.34 8.91 -2.53
C VAL A 68 14.21 8.77 -3.54
N GLY A 69 14.54 8.50 -4.81
CA GLY A 69 13.53 8.31 -5.86
C GLY A 69 12.60 7.13 -5.57
N ALA A 70 13.13 6.00 -5.11
CA ALA A 70 12.33 4.84 -4.77
C ALA A 70 11.42 5.08 -3.54
N ALA A 71 11.86 5.88 -2.55
CA ALA A 71 11.02 6.28 -1.42
C ALA A 71 9.88 7.23 -1.85
N LEU A 72 10.14 8.14 -2.80
CA LEU A 72 9.10 9.00 -3.38
C LEU A 72 8.04 8.20 -4.13
N VAL A 73 8.43 7.14 -4.84
CA VAL A 73 7.47 6.24 -5.51
C VAL A 73 6.49 5.63 -4.51
N VAL A 74 6.96 5.21 -3.33
CA VAL A 74 6.05 4.69 -2.28
C VAL A 74 5.04 5.74 -1.86
N LEU A 75 5.48 6.98 -1.61
CA LEU A 75 4.59 8.07 -1.20
C LEU A 75 3.58 8.42 -2.32
N LEU A 76 4.00 8.39 -3.58
CA LEU A 76 3.11 8.59 -4.73
C LEU A 76 2.07 7.48 -4.85
N ILE A 77 2.45 6.22 -4.63
CA ILE A 77 1.51 5.09 -4.60
C ILE A 77 0.49 5.31 -3.48
N SER A 78 0.95 5.66 -2.27
CA SER A 78 0.05 5.91 -1.14
C SER A 78 -0.91 7.08 -1.41
N ALA A 79 -0.42 8.17 -2.01
CA ALA A 79 -1.26 9.30 -2.39
C ALA A 79 -2.29 8.91 -3.46
N ALA A 80 -1.89 8.10 -4.46
CA ALA A 80 -2.80 7.60 -5.49
C ALA A 80 -3.87 6.67 -4.92
N VAL A 81 -3.51 5.76 -4.01
CA VAL A 81 -4.48 4.90 -3.30
C VAL A 81 -5.48 5.76 -2.53
N LEU A 82 -5.00 6.74 -1.76
CA LEU A 82 -5.87 7.62 -0.99
C LEU A 82 -6.83 8.40 -1.88
N ALA A 83 -6.34 8.98 -2.98
CA ALA A 83 -7.16 9.81 -3.86
C ALA A 83 -8.13 8.99 -4.72
N ALA A 84 -7.67 7.91 -5.35
CA ALA A 84 -8.41 7.21 -6.40
C ALA A 84 -9.15 5.96 -5.92
N LEU A 85 -8.69 5.35 -4.82
CA LEU A 85 -9.29 4.12 -4.30
C LEU A 85 -9.98 4.32 -2.96
N TRP A 86 -9.86 5.48 -2.31
CA TRP A 86 -10.48 5.71 -1.01
C TRP A 86 -11.39 6.94 -0.96
N LEU A 87 -10.94 8.08 -1.50
CA LEU A 87 -11.70 9.35 -1.47
C LEU A 87 -12.55 9.62 -2.73
N ALA A 88 -12.40 8.81 -3.77
CA ALA A 88 -13.21 8.87 -4.98
C ALA A 88 -14.58 8.21 -4.76
#